data_AF-A0A821XNK1-F1
#
_entry.id   AF-A0A821XNK1-F1
#
_cell.length_a   1.000
_cell.length_b   1.000
_cell.length_c   1.000
_cell.angle_alpha   90.00
_cell.angle_beta   90.00
_cell.angle_gamma   90.00
#
_symmetry.space_group_name_H-M   'P 1'
#
loop_
_entity.id
_entity.type
_entity.pdbx_description
1 polymer ?
#
loop_
_entity_poly.entity_id
_entity_poly.type
_entity_poly.pdbx_seq_one_letter_code
_entity_poly.pdbx_strand_id
1 'polypeptide(L)'
;PPWYVELYGFEFNLKAPGNAAGFIHFDQITGLKVFSSMYSKNANVFAAIPSLHAAYPLITVLVWFSAVYSRHHYVLDVIAGGMCALTAFILYRLLSRIPTINRLLTAYNKLI
;
A
#
# COMPACT_ATOMS: atom_id res chain seq x y z
N PRO A 1 3.53 -19.17 -7.17
CA PRO A 1 2.30 -18.79 -6.44
C PRO A 1 1.18 -19.76 -6.82
N PRO A 2 0.18 -20.03 -5.96
CA PRO A 2 -0.84 -21.05 -6.20
C PRO A 2 -1.57 -20.92 -7.55
N TRP A 3 -1.96 -19.70 -7.92
CA TRP A 3 -2.62 -19.41 -9.22
C TRP A 3 -1.77 -19.73 -10.45
N TYR A 4 -0.44 -19.61 -10.34
CA TYR A 4 0.47 -19.85 -11.46
C TYR A 4 0.60 -21.36 -11.72
N VAL A 5 0.65 -22.15 -10.65
CA VAL A 5 0.69 -23.62 -10.73
C VAL A 5 -0.60 -24.17 -11.32
N GLU A 6 -1.73 -23.54 -11.01
CA GLU A 6 -3.04 -23.92 -11.54
C GLU A 6 -3.20 -23.63 -13.04
N LEU A 7 -2.64 -22.53 -13.55
CA LEU A 7 -2.78 -22.12 -14.96
C LEU A 7 -1.66 -22.62 -15.88
N TYR A 8 -0.43 -22.73 -15.37
CA TYR A 8 0.78 -22.99 -16.16
C TYR A 8 1.57 -24.22 -15.67
N GLY A 9 1.10 -24.91 -14.62
CA GLY A 9 1.80 -26.04 -14.03
C GLY A 9 3.11 -25.64 -13.34
N PHE A 10 4.06 -26.57 -13.26
CA PHE A 10 5.38 -26.34 -12.65
C PHE A 10 6.42 -25.79 -13.64
N GLU A 11 6.03 -25.53 -14.90
CA GLU A 11 6.95 -24.98 -15.87
C GLU A 11 7.23 -23.50 -15.61
N PHE A 12 8.51 -23.14 -15.61
CA PHE A 12 8.96 -21.79 -15.31
C PHE A 12 8.90 -20.90 -16.55
N ASN A 13 7.90 -20.01 -16.62
CA ASN A 13 7.66 -19.09 -17.72
C ASN A 13 7.62 -17.65 -17.19
N LEU A 14 8.72 -16.93 -17.42
CA LEU A 14 8.89 -15.52 -17.05
C LEU A 14 8.05 -14.54 -17.89
N LYS A 15 7.43 -15.01 -18.99
CA LYS A 15 6.62 -14.16 -19.89
C LYS A 15 5.13 -14.19 -19.56
N ALA A 16 4.69 -14.98 -18.56
CA ALA A 16 3.29 -15.02 -18.19
C ALA A 16 2.84 -13.65 -17.63
N PRO A 17 1.67 -13.11 -18.02
CA PRO A 17 1.20 -11.84 -17.51
C PRO A 17 0.85 -11.93 -16.01
N GLY A 18 1.06 -10.84 -15.26
CA GLY A 18 0.67 -10.75 -13.86
C GLY A 18 -0.84 -10.92 -13.70
N ASN A 19 -1.26 -11.85 -12.84
CA ASN A 19 -2.67 -12.14 -12.58
C ASN A 19 -3.04 -11.68 -11.15
N ALA A 20 -4.10 -10.88 -11.03
CA ALA A 20 -4.65 -10.42 -9.75
C ALA A 20 -5.36 -11.54 -8.96
N ALA A 21 -5.47 -12.75 -9.51
CA ALA A 21 -6.09 -13.91 -8.91
C ALA A 21 -7.48 -13.56 -8.33
N GLY A 22 -7.76 -13.92 -7.07
CA GLY A 22 -9.05 -13.66 -6.43
C GLY A 22 -9.47 -12.19 -6.36
N PHE A 23 -8.53 -11.24 -6.43
CA PHE A 23 -8.83 -9.80 -6.37
C PHE A 23 -9.54 -9.28 -7.63
N ILE A 24 -9.59 -10.05 -8.72
CA ILE A 24 -10.40 -9.71 -9.90
C ILE A 24 -11.89 -9.65 -9.53
N HIS A 25 -12.35 -10.42 -8.53
CA HIS A 25 -13.75 -10.35 -8.07
C HIS A 25 -14.10 -8.98 -7.48
N PHE A 26 -13.16 -8.30 -6.83
CA PHE A 26 -13.40 -6.95 -6.33
C PHE A 26 -13.62 -5.97 -7.50
N ASP A 27 -12.80 -6.05 -8.54
CA ASP A 27 -12.95 -5.23 -9.74
C ASP A 27 -14.30 -5.52 -10.45
N GLN A 28 -14.74 -6.78 -10.46
CA GLN A 28 -16.03 -7.19 -11.03
C GLN A 28 -17.23 -6.65 -10.21
N ILE A 29 -17.14 -6.68 -8.88
CA ILE A 29 -18.20 -6.20 -7.99
C ILE A 29 -18.29 -4.68 -8.01
N THR A 30 -17.16 -3.98 -8.01
CA THR A 30 -17.11 -2.52 -7.92
C THR A 30 -17.18 -1.83 -9.28
N GLY A 31 -16.92 -2.55 -10.37
CA GLY A 31 -16.79 -2.00 -11.72
C GLY A 31 -15.55 -1.13 -11.93
N LEU A 32 -14.72 -0.95 -10.90
CA LEU A 32 -13.50 -0.15 -10.93
C LEU A 32 -12.31 -1.06 -11.25
N LYS A 33 -11.58 -0.75 -12.32
CA LYS A 33 -10.41 -1.53 -12.78
C LYS A 33 -9.15 -1.23 -11.97
N VAL A 34 -9.24 -1.32 -10.65
CA VAL A 34 -8.14 -0.95 -9.74
C VAL A 34 -7.10 -2.06 -9.71
N PHE A 35 -7.50 -3.28 -9.36
CA PHE A 35 -6.55 -4.37 -9.17
C PHE A 35 -6.10 -4.98 -10.50
N SER A 36 -6.97 -5.08 -11.50
CA SER A 36 -6.59 -5.54 -12.84
C SER A 36 -5.57 -4.62 -13.51
N SER A 37 -5.70 -3.29 -13.36
CA SER A 37 -4.73 -2.32 -13.89
C SER A 37 -3.39 -2.38 -13.16
N MET A 38 -3.40 -2.52 -11.84
CA MET A 38 -2.18 -2.59 -11.03
C MET A 38 -1.39 -3.89 -11.26
N TYR A 39 -2.07 -5.03 -11.40
CA TYR A 39 -1.41 -6.33 -11.60
C TYR A 39 -1.00 -6.57 -13.06
N SER A 40 -1.76 -6.08 -14.05
CA SER A 40 -1.40 -6.21 -15.47
C SER A 40 -0.14 -5.42 -15.85
N LYS A 41 0.15 -4.33 -15.13
CA LYS A 41 1.36 -3.51 -15.30
C LYS A 41 2.51 -3.90 -14.38
N ASN A 42 2.30 -4.88 -13.50
CA ASN A 42 3.33 -5.30 -12.56
C ASN A 42 4.34 -6.23 -13.25
N ALA A 43 5.62 -5.86 -13.23
CA ALA A 43 6.69 -6.63 -13.86
C ALA A 43 7.01 -7.95 -13.13
N ASN A 44 6.51 -8.13 -11.90
CA ASN A 44 6.73 -9.35 -11.13
C ASN A 44 5.56 -10.33 -11.27
N VAL A 45 5.69 -11.23 -12.25
CA VAL A 45 4.79 -12.37 -12.50
C VAL A 45 4.70 -13.30 -11.28
N PHE A 46 5.76 -13.36 -10.48
CA PHE A 46 5.84 -14.17 -9.28
C PHE A 46 5.83 -13.26 -8.06
N ALA A 47 4.68 -12.63 -7.77
CA ALA A 47 4.44 -11.74 -6.63
C ALA A 47 4.79 -12.33 -5.22
N ALA A 48 5.41 -13.51 -5.16
CA ALA A 48 5.94 -14.15 -3.98
C ALA A 48 7.43 -13.88 -3.71
N ILE A 49 8.26 -13.48 -4.70
CA ILE A 49 9.70 -13.27 -4.48
C ILE A 49 10.18 -11.98 -5.18
N PRO A 50 10.72 -10.99 -4.42
CA PRO A 50 10.71 -10.87 -2.97
C PRO A 50 9.30 -10.57 -2.43
N SER A 51 9.06 -10.85 -1.14
CA SER A 51 7.79 -10.53 -0.47
C SER A 51 7.43 -9.07 -0.70
N LEU A 52 6.26 -8.83 -1.31
CA LEU A 52 5.75 -7.50 -1.57
C LEU A 52 5.67 -6.65 -0.29
N HIS A 53 5.36 -7.29 0.84
CA HIS A 53 5.30 -6.67 2.17
C HIS A 53 6.68 -6.28 2.72
N ALA A 54 7.76 -6.93 2.28
CA ALA A 54 9.13 -6.58 2.68
C ALA A 54 9.78 -5.59 1.69
N ALA A 55 9.45 -5.71 0.40
CA ALA A 55 10.00 -4.87 -0.66
C ALA A 55 9.51 -3.42 -0.56
N TYR A 56 8.22 -3.18 -0.28
CA TYR A 56 7.69 -1.81 -0.22
C TYR A 56 8.29 -0.96 0.91
N PRO A 57 8.39 -1.44 2.17
CA PRO A 57 9.05 -0.69 3.23
C PRO A 57 10.53 -0.45 2.91
N LEU A 58 11.23 -1.45 2.37
CA LEU A 58 12.64 -1.34 2.03
C LEU A 58 12.89 -0.31 0.92
N ILE A 59 12.11 -0.34 -0.17
CA ILE A 59 12.23 0.64 -1.25
C ILE A 59 11.91 2.04 -0.73
N THR A 60 10.89 2.19 0.12
CA THR A 60 10.56 3.48 0.75
C THR A 60 11.75 4.03 1.55
N VAL A 61 12.42 3.20 2.35
CA VAL A 61 13.60 3.59 3.13
C VAL A 61 14.80 3.90 2.24
N LEU A 62 15.05 3.13 1.20
CA LEU A 62 16.16 3.34 0.28
C LEU A 62 15.98 4.60 -0.58
N VAL A 63 14.76 4.84 -1.06
CA VAL A 63 14.41 6.07 -1.78
C VAL A 63 14.51 7.26 -0.84
N TRP A 64 14.05 7.14 0.41
CA TRP A 64 14.25 8.15 1.43
C TRP A 64 15.74 8.43 1.69
N PHE A 65 16.60 7.42 1.79
CA PHE A 65 18.04 7.60 2.01
C PHE A 65 18.76 8.21 0.79
N SER A 66 18.43 7.75 -0.43
CA SER A 66 18.92 8.32 -1.70
C SER A 66 18.48 9.78 -1.87
N ALA A 67 17.22 10.03 -1.50
CA ALA A 67 16.64 11.34 -1.32
C ALA A 67 16.94 11.92 0.08
N VAL A 68 18.14 11.75 0.60
CA VAL A 68 18.73 12.58 1.66
C VAL A 68 20.16 12.90 1.25
N TYR A 69 20.81 11.92 0.61
CA TYR A 69 22.13 12.03 0.02
C TYR A 69 22.24 13.11 -1.08
N SER A 70 21.20 13.34 -1.90
CA SER A 70 21.31 14.20 -3.10
C SER A 70 21.25 15.73 -2.86
N ARG A 71 21.42 16.19 -1.61
CA ARG A 71 21.58 17.58 -1.10
C ARG A 71 20.87 18.80 -1.72
N HIS A 72 19.82 18.69 -2.54
CA HIS A 72 19.16 19.88 -3.11
C HIS A 72 17.85 20.36 -2.45
N HIS A 73 17.08 19.55 -1.69
CA HIS A 73 15.77 19.97 -1.12
C HIS A 73 15.41 19.45 0.31
N TYR A 74 16.35 18.88 1.06
CA TYR A 74 16.05 17.88 2.13
C TYR A 74 15.59 18.33 3.51
N VAL A 75 15.92 19.55 3.94
CA VAL A 75 15.46 20.02 5.25
C VAL A 75 13.96 20.29 5.22
N LEU A 76 13.43 20.70 4.05
CA LEU A 76 12.02 21.05 3.89
C LEU A 76 11.12 19.81 3.93
N ASP A 77 11.51 18.68 3.34
CA ASP A 77 10.68 17.46 3.31
C ASP A 77 10.58 16.78 4.70
N VAL A 78 11.67 16.75 5.47
CA VAL A 78 11.66 16.19 6.83
C VAL A 78 10.86 17.09 7.78
N ILE A 79 11.00 18.41 7.66
CA ILE A 79 10.21 19.37 8.44
C ILE A 79 8.73 19.31 8.03
N ALA A 80 8.41 19.21 6.74
CA ALA A 80 7.05 19.07 6.24
C ALA A 80 6.37 17.79 6.76
N GLY A 81 7.09 16.66 6.75
CA GLY A 81 6.60 15.40 7.32
C GLY A 81 6.33 15.50 8.83
N GLY A 82 7.26 16.09 9.58
CA GLY A 82 7.09 16.33 11.02
C GLY A 82 5.91 17.26 11.32
N MET A 83 5.76 18.35 10.57
CA MET A 83 4.64 19.28 10.70
C MET A 83 3.30 18.61 10.36
N CYS A 84 3.25 17.81 9.30
CA CYS A 84 2.05 17.07 8.91
C CYS A 84 1.61 16.09 10.00
N ALA A 85 2.56 15.30 10.54
CA ALA A 85 2.28 14.36 11.62
C ALA A 85 1.78 15.07 12.90
N LEU A 86 2.41 16.18 13.27
CA LEU A 86 2.00 16.97 14.43
C LEU A 86 0.59 17.57 14.21
N THR A 87 0.33 18.10 13.01
CA THR A 87 -0.98 18.65 12.64
C THR A 87 -2.07 17.58 12.70
N ALA A 88 -1.80 16.39 12.18
CA ALA A 88 -2.72 15.25 12.24
C ALA A 88 -3.00 14.82 13.69
N PHE A 89 -1.99 14.80 14.55
CA PHE A 89 -2.15 14.47 15.96
C PHE A 89 -2.97 15.51 16.73
N ILE A 90 -2.71 16.80 16.51
CA ILE A 90 -3.48 17.90 17.10
C ILE A 90 -4.93 17.85 16.60
N LEU A 91 -5.12 17.65 15.30
CA LEU A 91 -6.44 17.50 14.70
C LEU A 91 -7.20 16.34 15.34
N TYR A 92 -6.57 15.16 15.49
CA TYR A 92 -7.18 14.02 16.19
C TYR A 92 -7.56 14.36 17.63
N ARG A 93 -6.70 15.09 18.37
CA ARG A 93 -7.01 15.55 19.74
C ARG A 93 -8.19 16.53 19.80
N LEU A 94 -8.35 17.36 18.78
CA LEU A 94 -9.48 18.30 18.69
C LEU A 94 -10.77 17.58 18.29
N LEU A 95 -10.71 16.68 17.31
CA LEU A 95 -11.85 15.89 16.87
C LEU A 95 -12.34 14.96 17.99
N SER A 96 -11.44 14.34 18.74
CA SER A 96 -11.77 13.52 19.92
C SER A 96 -12.26 14.33 21.13
N ARG A 97 -12.37 15.66 21.05
CA ARG A 97 -13.16 16.43 22.03
C ARG A 97 -14.64 16.52 21.68
N ILE A 98 -15.01 16.25 20.42
CA ILE A 98 -16.40 16.32 19.99
C ILE A 98 -17.12 15.05 20.45
N PRO A 99 -18.21 15.15 21.23
CA PRO A 99 -18.89 14.00 21.82
C PRO A 99 -19.44 13.04 20.76
N THR A 100 -19.87 13.55 19.60
CA THR A 100 -20.32 12.74 18.46
C THR A 100 -19.21 11.88 17.87
N ILE A 101 -18.00 12.42 17.74
CA ILE A 101 -16.84 11.69 17.21
C ILE A 101 -16.39 10.63 18.20
N ASN A 102 -16.36 10.94 19.50
CA ASN A 102 -16.07 9.94 20.53
C ASN A 102 -17.08 8.81 20.56
N ARG A 103 -18.37 9.11 20.35
CA ARG A 103 -19.44 8.11 20.27
C ARG A 103 -19.29 7.22 19.03
N LEU A 104 -18.86 7.78 17.90
CA LEU A 104 -18.55 7.03 16.67
C LEU A 104 -17.31 6.14 16.86
N LEU A 105 -16.23 6.68 17.43
CA LEU A 105 -14.98 5.96 17.68
C LEU A 105 -15.17 4.80 18.67
N THR A 106 -15.95 5.01 19.74
CA THR A 106 -16.29 3.94 20.70
C THR A 106 -17.19 2.87 20.09
N ALA A 107 -18.10 3.24 19.17
CA ALA A 107 -18.89 2.26 18.42
C ALA A 107 -18.03 1.43 17.46
N TYR A 108 -17.06 2.05 16.78
CA TYR A 108 -16.11 1.37 15.90
C TYR A 108 -15.19 0.39 16.66
N ASN A 109 -14.64 0.79 17.81
CA ASN A 109 -13.81 -0.08 18.65
C ASN A 109 -14.55 -1.32 19.19
N LYS A 110 -15.88 -1.36 19.11
CA LYS A 110 -16.69 -2.52 19.52
C LYS A 110 -16.98 -3.49 18.37
N LEU A 111 -16.73 -3.07 17.13
CA LEU A 111 -16.95 -3.84 15.89
C LEU A 111 -15.69 -4.60 15.43
N ILE A 112 -14.52 -4.20 15.92
CA ILE A 112 -13.24 -4.92 15.81
C ILE A 112 -13.07 -5.80 17.05
#